data_AF-A0A3M7C5B1-F1
#
_entry.id   AF-A0A3M7C5B1-F1
#
_cell.length_a   1.000
_cell.length_b   1.000
_cell.length_c   1.000
_cell.angle_alpha   90.00
_cell.angle_beta   90.00
_cell.angle_gamma   90.00
#
_symmetry.space_group_name_H-M   'P 1'
#
loop_
_entity.id
_entity.type
_entity.pdbx_description
1 polymer ?
#
loop_
_entity_poly.entity_id
_entity_poly.type
_entity_poly.pdbx_seq_one_letter_code
_entity_poly.pdbx_strand_id
1 'polypeptide(L)'
;MAQLDTLDIIVLVALLVGTVAYFTKGTYWAVQKDPYASAFANGSAAKAGKSRNILEKMDETGKNCVVFYGSQTGTAEDYASRLAKEGSSRFGLKTMTADLEEYDYENLDQFPEDKVAMFVLATYGEGEPTDNAVEFYEFISSDDVSFSEKSSDESPLGTLQYVAFGLGNNTYEHYNSMVRNVTKFFDKLGAKRIGTAGEGDDGAGTMEEDFLAWKEPMWSALASAMSLEEREAVYEPVFEVTEKPDMDPEDDTVYLGEPNKNHLEGHSKGPYNAHNPYIAPISESRELFNDKTRNCLHMEIDISGSNLSYQTGDHVAVWPTNAGKEVDRFLDILNLTSKRNMVVGVKGMDATAKVPFPSPTTYDAVVRYHMEICAPVSRQFVSQLAQFSPTDSIKAEMVKIGNDKDLFSEKVAEKNYNIAQFLDYMSNGAKWDKIPFSIFIESLHKIQPRYYSISSSSVVQKNKISITAVVESVEKPGAPHVVKGVTTNYLLALKQKQHGEPN
;
A
#
# COMPACT_ATOMS: atom_id res chain seq x y z
N MET A 1 -62.49 -12.77 38.75
CA MET A 1 -61.05 -13.10 38.61
C MET A 1 -60.90 -13.77 37.26
N ALA A 2 -60.31 -13.09 36.28
CA ALA A 2 -60.07 -13.70 34.97
C ALA A 2 -58.99 -14.78 35.13
N GLN A 3 -59.34 -16.04 34.89
CA GLN A 3 -58.37 -17.12 34.82
C GLN A 3 -57.60 -16.97 33.52
N LEU A 4 -56.29 -16.74 33.63
CA LEU A 4 -55.37 -16.85 32.49
C LEU A 4 -55.38 -18.30 32.02
N ASP A 5 -55.78 -18.53 30.77
CA ASP A 5 -55.66 -19.86 30.16
C ASP A 5 -54.21 -20.10 29.71
N THR A 6 -53.86 -21.35 29.46
CA THR A 6 -52.55 -21.82 28.99
C THR A 6 -52.06 -21.02 27.79
N LEU A 7 -52.98 -20.62 26.90
CA LEU A 7 -52.66 -19.83 25.71
C LEU A 7 -52.24 -18.40 26.08
N ASP A 8 -52.88 -17.78 27.07
CA ASP A 8 -52.51 -16.45 27.57
C ASP A 8 -51.13 -16.48 28.25
N ILE A 9 -50.83 -17.56 28.97
CA ILE A 9 -49.51 -17.76 29.59
C ILE A 9 -48.43 -17.89 28.51
N ILE A 10 -48.69 -18.66 27.44
CA ILE A 10 -47.75 -18.80 26.31
C ILE A 10 -47.50 -17.46 25.63
N VAL A 11 -48.55 -16.67 25.39
CA VAL A 11 -48.43 -15.34 24.76
C VAL A 11 -47.65 -14.37 25.66
N LEU A 12 -47.91 -14.38 26.97
CA LEU A 12 -47.17 -13.54 27.93
C LEU A 12 -45.70 -13.94 28.03
N VAL A 13 -45.38 -15.23 27.99
CA VAL A 13 -43.99 -15.71 27.96
C VAL A 13 -43.31 -15.32 26.64
N ALA A 14 -44.00 -15.45 25.50
CA ALA A 14 -43.44 -15.05 24.21
C ALA A 14 -43.18 -13.54 24.14
N LEU A 15 -44.08 -12.72 24.68
CA LEU A 15 -43.90 -11.27 24.79
C LEU A 15 -42.74 -10.93 25.73
N LEU A 16 -42.62 -11.60 26.88
CA LEU A 16 -41.51 -11.40 27.82
C LEU A 16 -40.16 -11.75 27.17
N VAL A 17 -40.07 -12.91 26.50
CA VAL A 17 -38.86 -13.35 25.80
C VAL A 17 -38.51 -12.38 24.66
N GLY A 18 -39.51 -11.96 23.87
CA GLY A 18 -39.30 -10.97 22.81
C GLY A 18 -38.83 -9.61 23.34
N THR A 19 -39.35 -9.19 24.50
CA THR A 19 -38.97 -7.93 25.17
C THR A 19 -37.55 -8.02 25.71
N VAL A 20 -37.20 -9.11 26.41
CA VAL A 20 -35.83 -9.35 26.89
C VAL A 20 -34.85 -9.43 25.71
N ALA A 21 -35.20 -10.12 24.62
CA ALA A 21 -34.37 -10.18 23.42
C ALA A 21 -34.19 -8.79 22.78
N TYR A 22 -35.24 -7.95 22.73
CA TYR A 22 -35.17 -6.60 22.19
C TYR A 22 -34.28 -5.68 23.04
N PHE A 23 -34.43 -5.70 24.37
CA PHE A 23 -33.64 -4.86 25.27
C PHE A 23 -32.20 -5.36 25.49
N THR A 24 -31.91 -6.64 25.23
CA THR A 24 -30.54 -7.19 25.29
C THR A 24 -29.83 -7.20 23.93
N LYS A 25 -30.51 -6.79 22.84
CA LYS A 25 -30.04 -6.78 21.44
C LYS A 25 -28.76 -5.95 21.20
N GLY A 26 -28.31 -5.16 22.18
CA GLY A 26 -27.07 -4.38 22.13
C GLY A 26 -26.00 -4.76 23.16
N THR A 27 -26.27 -5.66 24.11
CA THR A 27 -25.35 -5.95 25.24
C THR A 27 -24.87 -7.39 25.25
N TYR A 28 -25.76 -8.36 24.99
CA TYR A 28 -25.43 -9.79 24.96
C TYR A 28 -25.45 -10.40 23.55
N TRP A 29 -26.08 -9.70 22.59
CA TRP A 29 -26.27 -10.16 21.21
C TRP A 29 -25.65 -9.22 20.17
N ALA A 30 -24.91 -8.20 20.62
CA ALA A 30 -24.12 -7.38 19.72
C ALA A 30 -23.00 -8.26 19.16
N VAL A 31 -23.11 -8.64 17.89
CA VAL A 31 -21.93 -9.01 17.11
C VAL A 31 -21.06 -7.75 17.09
N GLN A 32 -19.99 -7.75 17.87
CA GLN A 32 -19.00 -6.68 17.86
C GLN A 32 -18.48 -6.59 16.42
N LYS A 33 -18.97 -5.61 15.66
CA LYS A 33 -18.46 -5.33 14.32
C LYS A 33 -17.03 -4.84 14.51
N ASP A 34 -16.10 -5.67 14.06
CA ASP A 34 -14.70 -5.30 13.94
C ASP A 34 -14.58 -4.08 13.01
N PRO A 35 -14.09 -2.92 13.50
CA PRO A 35 -13.82 -1.74 12.67
C PRO A 35 -12.77 -2.01 11.57
N TYR A 36 -12.02 -3.11 11.68
CA TYR A 36 -10.91 -3.49 10.81
C TYR A 36 -11.21 -4.65 9.87
N ALA A 37 -12.39 -5.28 9.99
CA ALA A 37 -12.90 -6.19 8.97
C ALA A 37 -13.12 -5.49 7.61
N SER A 38 -13.07 -4.15 7.57
CA SER A 38 -13.08 -3.36 6.34
C SER A 38 -11.71 -3.00 5.77
N ALA A 39 -10.60 -3.20 6.49
CA ALA A 39 -9.26 -3.03 5.95
C ALA A 39 -8.78 -4.28 5.18
N PHE A 40 -9.39 -5.43 5.43
CA PHE A 40 -8.97 -6.74 4.88
C PHE A 40 -10.08 -7.49 4.13
N ALA A 41 -11.22 -6.85 3.84
CA ALA A 41 -12.31 -7.47 3.10
C ALA A 41 -12.76 -6.60 1.93
N ASN A 42 -11.90 -6.50 0.92
CA ASN A 42 -12.31 -6.27 -0.47
C ASN A 42 -12.22 -7.61 -1.19
N GLY A 43 -13.12 -8.53 -0.80
CA GLY A 43 -13.54 -9.63 -1.65
C GLY A 43 -14.82 -9.18 -2.37
N SER A 44 -14.99 -9.64 -3.60
CA SER A 44 -16.01 -9.32 -4.62
C SER A 44 -17.48 -9.57 -4.25
N ALA A 45 -17.87 -9.23 -3.02
CA ALA A 45 -19.24 -8.97 -2.63
C ALA A 45 -19.35 -7.47 -2.33
N ALA A 46 -20.04 -6.74 -3.21
CA ALA A 46 -20.48 -5.38 -2.96
C ALA A 46 -21.09 -5.31 -1.53
N LYS A 47 -20.35 -4.72 -0.58
CA LYS A 47 -20.86 -4.53 0.78
C LYS A 47 -21.91 -3.44 0.72
N ALA A 48 -23.16 -3.83 0.94
CA ALA A 48 -24.27 -2.92 1.17
C ALA A 48 -23.89 -1.88 2.26
N GLY A 49 -23.71 -0.62 1.86
CA GLY A 49 -23.63 0.52 2.78
C GLY A 49 -22.48 1.52 2.59
N LYS A 50 -21.53 1.32 1.66
CA LYS A 50 -20.58 2.39 1.26
C LYS A 50 -20.94 2.86 -0.15
N SER A 51 -21.10 4.16 -0.33
CA SER A 51 -21.29 4.75 -1.65
C SER A 51 -20.04 4.53 -2.50
N ARG A 52 -20.21 4.01 -3.70
CA ARG A 52 -19.17 3.91 -4.75
C ARG A 52 -19.09 5.20 -5.56
N ASN A 53 -19.88 6.22 -5.23
CA ASN A 53 -19.78 7.55 -5.82
C ASN A 53 -18.66 8.35 -5.13
N ILE A 54 -17.61 8.68 -5.88
CA ILE A 54 -16.47 9.44 -5.34
C ILE A 54 -16.87 10.85 -4.90
N LEU A 55 -17.81 11.50 -5.58
CA LEU A 55 -18.24 12.86 -5.26
C LEU A 55 -18.97 12.92 -3.92
N GLU A 56 -19.89 11.97 -3.69
CA GLU A 56 -20.54 11.81 -2.38
C GLU A 56 -19.50 11.57 -1.30
N LYS A 57 -18.50 10.72 -1.57
CA LYS A 57 -17.44 10.43 -0.62
C LYS A 57 -16.61 11.67 -0.28
N MET A 58 -16.27 12.47 -1.29
CA MET A 58 -15.56 13.74 -1.12
C MET A 58 -16.38 14.72 -0.28
N ASP A 59 -17.69 14.82 -0.52
CA ASP A 59 -18.57 15.72 0.24
C ASP A 59 -18.73 15.28 1.71
N GLU A 60 -18.98 13.98 1.95
CA GLU A 60 -19.07 13.41 3.30
C GLU A 60 -17.81 13.65 4.14
N THR A 61 -16.64 13.61 3.48
CA THR A 61 -15.33 13.74 4.12
C THR A 61 -14.75 15.15 4.02
N GLY A 62 -15.47 16.08 3.39
CA GLY A 62 -15.07 17.46 3.19
C GLY A 62 -13.79 17.63 2.37
N LYS A 63 -13.52 16.71 1.45
CA LYS A 63 -12.32 16.68 0.58
C LYS A 63 -12.58 17.46 -0.71
N ASN A 64 -11.56 18.17 -1.18
CA ASN A 64 -11.61 18.94 -2.43
C ASN A 64 -10.57 18.48 -3.47
N CYS A 65 -9.77 17.47 -3.14
CA CYS A 65 -8.81 16.88 -4.06
C CYS A 65 -8.81 15.36 -3.87
N VAL A 66 -8.99 14.62 -4.96
CA VAL A 66 -8.87 13.15 -4.99
C VAL A 66 -7.70 12.75 -5.86
N VAL A 67 -6.91 11.78 -5.38
CA VAL A 67 -5.79 11.19 -6.11
C VAL A 67 -6.09 9.73 -6.37
N PHE A 68 -6.53 9.42 -7.60
CA PHE A 68 -6.76 8.08 -8.07
C PHE A 68 -5.45 7.38 -8.43
N TYR A 69 -5.36 6.08 -8.14
CA TYR A 69 -4.23 5.27 -8.56
C TYR A 69 -4.66 3.97 -9.27
N GLY A 70 -3.93 3.63 -10.34
CA GLY A 70 -3.92 2.32 -10.97
C GLY A 70 -2.57 1.65 -10.69
N SER A 71 -2.54 0.62 -9.84
CA SER A 71 -1.29 0.02 -9.35
C SER A 71 -1.37 -1.50 -9.22
N GLN A 72 -0.35 -2.20 -9.72
CA GLN A 72 -0.19 -3.64 -9.52
C GLN A 72 0.73 -3.99 -8.34
N THR A 73 1.81 -3.22 -8.18
CA THR A 73 2.90 -3.48 -7.21
C THR A 73 3.05 -2.36 -6.18
N GLY A 74 2.10 -1.43 -6.10
CA GLY A 74 2.04 -0.37 -5.08
C GLY A 74 2.81 0.93 -5.40
N THR A 75 3.63 1.00 -6.45
CA THR A 75 4.42 2.21 -6.77
C THR A 75 3.52 3.41 -7.09
N ALA A 76 2.45 3.20 -7.86
CA ALA A 76 1.51 4.26 -8.20
C ALA A 76 0.66 4.71 -6.99
N GLU A 77 0.33 3.77 -6.09
CA GLU A 77 -0.37 4.04 -4.83
C GLU A 77 0.49 4.92 -3.88
N ASP A 78 1.79 4.65 -3.78
CA ASP A 78 2.73 5.48 -3.03
C ASP A 78 2.85 6.89 -3.61
N TYR A 79 3.03 7.01 -4.93
CA TYR A 79 3.12 8.31 -5.59
C TYR A 79 1.82 9.11 -5.41
N ALA A 80 0.67 8.45 -5.46
CA ALA A 80 -0.61 9.06 -5.15
C ALA A 80 -0.67 9.57 -3.70
N SER A 81 -0.22 8.77 -2.74
CA SER A 81 -0.15 9.14 -1.32
C SER A 81 0.80 10.32 -1.07
N ARG A 82 1.94 10.36 -1.76
CA ARG A 82 2.91 11.46 -1.72
C ARG A 82 2.32 12.75 -2.28
N LEU A 83 1.62 12.70 -3.41
CA LEU A 83 0.91 13.85 -3.97
C LEU A 83 -0.19 14.35 -3.03
N ALA A 84 -0.97 13.44 -2.44
CA ALA A 84 -2.01 13.79 -1.48
C ALA A 84 -1.43 14.50 -0.25
N LYS A 85 -0.35 13.96 0.33
CA LYS A 85 0.32 14.55 1.50
C LYS A 85 0.90 15.91 1.18
N GLU A 86 1.58 16.06 0.05
CA GLU A 86 2.18 17.32 -0.36
C GLU A 86 1.12 18.38 -0.71
N GLY A 87 0.04 18.00 -1.38
CA GLY A 87 -1.10 18.87 -1.62
C GLY A 87 -1.71 19.43 -0.34
N SER A 88 -1.82 18.59 0.69
CA SER A 88 -2.28 19.02 2.02
C SER A 88 -1.28 19.95 2.69
N SER A 89 0.00 19.56 2.78
CA SER A 89 1.00 20.30 3.55
C SER A 89 1.46 21.62 2.89
N ARG A 90 1.65 21.65 1.57
CA ARG A 90 2.13 22.84 0.84
C ARG A 90 1.00 23.76 0.42
N PHE A 91 -0.14 23.21 0.00
CA PHE A 91 -1.20 23.98 -0.67
C PHE A 91 -2.51 24.02 0.12
N GLY A 92 -2.59 23.36 1.28
CA GLY A 92 -3.78 23.33 2.12
C GLY A 92 -4.97 22.62 1.49
N LEU A 93 -4.73 21.76 0.48
CA LEU A 93 -5.77 20.93 -0.12
C LEU A 93 -6.25 19.89 0.88
N LYS A 94 -7.56 19.62 0.89
CA LYS A 94 -8.13 18.52 1.65
C LYS A 94 -8.13 17.29 0.75
N THR A 95 -7.03 16.56 0.80
CA THR A 95 -6.73 15.46 -0.12
C THR A 95 -7.22 14.10 0.41
N MET A 96 -7.54 13.21 -0.51
CA MET A 96 -7.74 11.79 -0.26
C MET A 96 -7.16 10.96 -1.41
N THR A 97 -6.72 9.74 -1.12
CA THR A 97 -6.35 8.75 -2.14
C THR A 97 -7.53 7.83 -2.41
N ALA A 98 -7.63 7.34 -3.65
CA ALA A 98 -8.71 6.48 -4.10
C ALA A 98 -8.17 5.36 -5.00
N ASP A 99 -8.43 4.13 -4.62
CA ASP A 99 -8.28 2.99 -5.53
C ASP A 99 -9.33 3.11 -6.62
N LEU A 100 -8.95 2.96 -7.89
CA LEU A 100 -9.91 2.99 -8.98
C LEU A 100 -11.01 1.91 -8.80
N GLU A 101 -10.67 0.70 -8.37
CA GLU A 101 -11.61 -0.43 -8.21
C GLU A 101 -12.73 -0.15 -7.18
N GLU A 102 -12.52 0.79 -6.25
CA GLU A 102 -13.47 1.09 -5.17
C GLU A 102 -14.66 1.97 -5.63
N TYR A 103 -14.60 2.61 -6.80
CA TYR A 103 -15.57 3.63 -7.22
C TYR A 103 -16.18 3.36 -8.60
N ASP A 104 -17.36 3.94 -8.79
CA ASP A 104 -18.11 3.97 -10.05
C ASP A 104 -17.89 5.32 -10.75
N TYR A 105 -17.86 5.34 -12.09
CA TYR A 105 -17.34 6.47 -12.88
C TYR A 105 -18.41 7.24 -13.66
N GLU A 106 -19.66 6.80 -13.62
CA GLU A 106 -20.80 7.42 -14.29
C GLU A 106 -21.08 8.84 -13.78
N ASN A 107 -20.57 9.17 -12.59
CA ASN A 107 -20.72 10.48 -11.94
C ASN A 107 -19.57 11.46 -12.22
N LEU A 108 -18.55 11.08 -13.01
CA LEU A 108 -17.41 11.96 -13.31
C LEU A 108 -17.81 13.21 -14.10
N ASP A 109 -18.94 13.19 -14.80
CA ASP A 109 -19.55 14.34 -15.47
C ASP A 109 -20.03 15.43 -14.50
N GLN A 110 -20.32 15.05 -13.25
CA GLN A 110 -20.72 15.97 -12.19
C GLN A 110 -19.53 16.51 -11.39
N PHE A 111 -18.28 16.20 -11.80
CA PHE A 111 -17.10 16.61 -11.06
C PHE A 111 -17.00 18.15 -11.00
N PRO A 112 -17.04 18.77 -9.80
CA PRO A 112 -17.07 20.23 -9.67
C PRO A 112 -15.78 20.90 -10.15
N GLU A 113 -15.91 22.07 -10.79
CA GLU A 113 -14.74 22.84 -11.25
C GLU A 113 -13.85 23.35 -10.09
N ASP A 114 -14.39 23.48 -8.87
CA ASP A 114 -13.63 23.91 -7.68
C ASP A 114 -12.89 22.75 -6.98
N LYS A 115 -13.03 21.52 -7.47
CA LYS A 115 -12.33 20.32 -7.00
C LYS A 115 -11.29 19.86 -8.01
N VAL A 116 -10.34 19.05 -7.55
CA VAL A 116 -9.25 18.52 -8.39
C VAL A 116 -9.26 17.00 -8.38
N ALA A 117 -9.15 16.40 -9.56
CA ALA A 117 -8.82 14.98 -9.72
C ALA A 117 -7.36 14.81 -10.15
N MET A 118 -6.65 13.86 -9.56
CA MET A 118 -5.30 13.49 -9.98
C MET A 118 -5.28 12.00 -10.32
N PHE A 119 -4.59 11.61 -11.38
CA PHE A 119 -4.50 10.21 -11.81
C PHE A 119 -3.04 9.75 -11.86
N VAL A 120 -2.70 8.73 -11.08
CA VAL A 120 -1.38 8.11 -11.07
C VAL A 120 -1.51 6.68 -11.59
N LEU A 121 -1.05 6.43 -12.81
CA LEU A 121 -1.45 5.25 -13.57
C LEU A 121 -0.24 4.44 -14.06
N ALA A 122 -0.09 3.23 -13.54
CA ALA A 122 0.88 2.28 -14.10
C ALA A 122 0.36 1.62 -15.37
N THR A 123 1.28 1.35 -16.30
CA THR A 123 1.02 0.52 -17.49
C THR A 123 1.52 -0.91 -17.22
N TYR A 124 0.72 -1.93 -17.59
CA TYR A 124 1.08 -3.33 -17.42
C TYR A 124 0.92 -4.12 -18.73
N GLY A 125 1.39 -5.36 -18.75
CA GLY A 125 1.25 -6.26 -19.90
C GLY A 125 1.75 -5.63 -21.22
N GLU A 126 0.93 -5.72 -22.26
CA GLU A 126 1.19 -5.13 -23.58
C GLU A 126 0.51 -3.76 -23.74
N GLY A 127 0.71 -2.87 -22.76
CA GLY A 127 0.10 -1.53 -22.77
C GLY A 127 -1.29 -1.46 -22.15
N GLU A 128 -1.63 -2.47 -21.35
CA GLU A 128 -2.89 -2.68 -20.65
C GLU A 128 -2.95 -1.88 -19.33
N PRO A 129 -4.16 -1.62 -18.80
CA PRO A 129 -4.31 -1.10 -17.44
C PRO A 129 -3.82 -2.12 -16.40
N THR A 130 -3.61 -1.64 -15.17
CA THR A 130 -3.47 -2.50 -13.99
C THR A 130 -4.81 -3.12 -13.62
N ASP A 131 -4.81 -4.26 -12.91
CA ASP A 131 -6.05 -5.00 -12.60
C ASP A 131 -7.11 -4.12 -11.91
N ASN A 132 -6.67 -3.27 -10.98
CA ASN A 132 -7.55 -2.35 -10.23
C ASN A 132 -8.08 -1.17 -11.07
N ALA A 133 -7.63 -1.03 -12.32
CA ALA A 133 -8.00 0.06 -13.23
C ALA A 133 -8.70 -0.43 -14.51
N VAL A 134 -8.98 -1.73 -14.64
CA VAL A 134 -9.63 -2.31 -15.83
C VAL A 134 -11.01 -1.70 -16.06
N GLU A 135 -11.89 -1.72 -15.05
CA GLU A 135 -13.26 -1.19 -15.17
C GLU A 135 -13.25 0.30 -15.55
N PHE A 136 -12.34 1.08 -14.97
CA PHE A 136 -12.13 2.49 -15.31
C PHE A 136 -11.75 2.67 -16.78
N TYR A 137 -10.74 1.91 -17.23
CA TYR A 137 -10.24 1.99 -18.59
C TYR A 137 -11.30 1.61 -19.62
N GLU A 138 -12.04 0.52 -19.38
CA GLU A 138 -13.14 0.07 -20.23
C GLU A 138 -14.25 1.13 -20.30
N PHE A 139 -14.60 1.73 -19.17
CA PHE A 139 -15.63 2.76 -19.10
C PHE A 139 -15.28 3.99 -19.96
N ILE A 140 -14.08 4.58 -19.78
CA ILE A 140 -13.70 5.81 -20.49
C ILE A 140 -13.31 5.58 -21.96
N SER A 141 -12.96 4.34 -22.33
CA SER A 141 -12.58 3.99 -23.70
C SER A 141 -13.77 3.55 -24.56
N SER A 142 -14.92 3.29 -23.95
CA SER A 142 -16.17 2.96 -24.66
C SER A 142 -16.59 4.10 -25.60
N ASP A 143 -17.14 3.74 -26.76
CA ASP A 143 -17.71 4.72 -27.69
C ASP A 143 -19.08 5.25 -27.24
N ASP A 144 -19.81 4.49 -26.42
CA ASP A 144 -21.14 4.82 -25.88
C ASP A 144 -21.06 5.05 -24.34
N VAL A 145 -20.19 5.96 -23.89
CA VAL A 145 -20.08 6.30 -22.47
C VAL A 145 -21.38 6.95 -21.99
N SER A 146 -22.06 6.30 -21.05
CA SER A 146 -23.31 6.80 -20.47
C SER A 146 -23.04 7.42 -19.11
N PHE A 147 -22.92 8.74 -19.07
CA PHE A 147 -22.82 9.50 -17.83
C PHE A 147 -24.19 9.73 -17.18
N SER A 148 -24.14 10.03 -15.88
CA SER A 148 -25.31 10.10 -15.00
C SER A 148 -26.25 11.27 -15.32
N GLU A 149 -25.70 12.43 -15.72
CA GLU A 149 -26.44 13.51 -16.33
C GLU A 149 -26.31 13.45 -17.85
N LYS A 150 -27.39 13.80 -18.55
CA LYS A 150 -27.36 14.06 -19.99
C LYS A 150 -26.71 15.43 -20.24
N SER A 151 -25.43 15.56 -19.91
CA SER A 151 -24.62 16.69 -20.33
C SER A 151 -24.56 16.73 -21.86
N SER A 152 -24.41 17.92 -22.44
CA SER A 152 -24.43 18.15 -23.89
C SER A 152 -23.53 17.14 -24.62
N ASP A 153 -24.11 16.40 -25.58
CA ASP A 153 -23.55 15.20 -26.25
C ASP A 153 -22.10 15.31 -26.78
N GLU A 154 -21.47 16.49 -26.80
CA GLU A 154 -20.11 16.70 -27.34
C GLU A 154 -18.99 16.75 -26.27
N SER A 155 -19.26 17.13 -25.01
CA SER A 155 -18.21 17.34 -23.98
C SER A 155 -18.68 16.99 -22.56
N PRO A 156 -18.94 15.70 -22.27
CA PRO A 156 -19.56 15.29 -21.01
C PRO A 156 -18.70 15.57 -19.76
N LEU A 157 -17.38 15.63 -19.88
CA LEU A 157 -16.45 15.89 -18.77
C LEU A 157 -15.95 17.33 -18.74
N GLY A 158 -16.67 18.30 -19.33
CA GLY A 158 -16.21 19.69 -19.50
C GLY A 158 -15.82 20.44 -18.22
N THR A 159 -16.33 20.01 -17.06
CA THR A 159 -16.01 20.60 -15.74
C THR A 159 -14.86 19.88 -15.02
N LEU A 160 -14.52 18.66 -15.44
CA LEU A 160 -13.47 17.85 -14.82
C LEU A 160 -12.11 18.50 -15.07
N GLN A 161 -11.50 19.00 -14.00
CA GLN A 161 -10.11 19.45 -14.01
C GLN A 161 -9.21 18.35 -13.45
N TYR A 162 -8.19 17.97 -14.22
CA TYR A 162 -7.32 16.85 -13.82
C TYR A 162 -5.83 17.06 -14.07
N VAL A 163 -5.00 16.35 -13.29
CA VAL A 163 -3.57 16.13 -13.56
C VAL A 163 -3.32 14.64 -13.73
N ALA A 164 -2.27 14.25 -14.44
CA ALA A 164 -1.95 12.85 -14.66
C ALA A 164 -0.44 12.57 -14.64
N PHE A 165 -0.05 11.45 -14.05
CA PHE A 165 1.30 10.91 -14.08
C PHE A 165 1.26 9.41 -14.43
N GLY A 166 2.04 9.00 -15.41
CA GLY A 166 2.18 7.60 -15.82
C GLY A 166 3.43 6.96 -15.26
N LEU A 167 3.32 5.69 -14.89
CA LEU A 167 4.46 4.84 -14.59
C LEU A 167 4.59 3.80 -15.72
N GLY A 168 5.73 3.80 -16.40
CA GLY A 168 6.03 2.86 -17.46
C GLY A 168 7.49 2.41 -17.43
N ASN A 169 7.85 1.57 -18.40
CA ASN A 169 9.20 1.07 -18.56
C ASN A 169 9.55 1.06 -20.06
N ASN A 170 10.57 1.83 -20.46
CA ASN A 170 10.91 2.02 -21.87
C ASN A 170 11.46 0.77 -22.58
N THR A 171 11.73 -0.30 -21.83
CA THR A 171 12.16 -1.59 -22.39
C THR A 171 11.01 -2.39 -22.98
N TYR A 172 9.76 -2.00 -22.67
CA TYR A 172 8.54 -2.56 -23.24
C TYR A 172 8.07 -1.73 -24.45
N GLU A 173 7.43 -2.39 -25.42
CA GLU A 173 6.95 -1.75 -26.64
C GLU A 173 5.93 -0.64 -26.35
N HIS A 174 5.01 -0.91 -25.43
CA HIS A 174 3.91 -0.01 -25.08
C HIS A 174 4.23 0.91 -23.88
N TYR A 175 5.33 1.68 -23.99
CA TYR A 175 5.78 2.61 -22.96
C TYR A 175 4.73 3.68 -22.60
N ASN A 176 4.35 3.72 -21.31
CA ASN A 176 3.37 4.68 -20.73
C ASN A 176 2.02 4.74 -21.48
N SER A 177 1.62 3.63 -22.12
CA SER A 177 0.38 3.56 -22.91
C SER A 177 -0.86 3.96 -22.10
N MET A 178 -0.95 3.55 -20.83
CA MET A 178 -2.12 3.79 -20.00
C MET A 178 -2.40 5.29 -19.82
N VAL A 179 -1.43 6.07 -19.34
CA VAL A 179 -1.61 7.52 -19.14
C VAL A 179 -1.85 8.26 -20.47
N ARG A 180 -1.19 7.82 -21.54
CA ARG A 180 -1.35 8.40 -22.88
C ARG A 180 -2.74 8.15 -23.45
N ASN A 181 -3.32 6.98 -23.21
CA ASN A 181 -4.66 6.66 -23.69
C ASN A 181 -5.73 7.35 -22.84
N VAL A 182 -5.61 7.30 -21.50
CA VAL A 182 -6.53 8.00 -20.59
C VAL A 182 -6.59 9.49 -20.90
N THR A 183 -5.44 10.13 -21.12
CA THR A 183 -5.42 11.56 -21.48
C THR A 183 -6.09 11.84 -22.83
N LYS A 184 -5.88 10.99 -23.85
CA LYS A 184 -6.59 11.11 -25.14
C LYS A 184 -8.11 10.95 -25.00
N PHE A 185 -8.56 9.99 -24.19
CA PHE A 185 -9.99 9.78 -23.94
C PHE A 185 -10.59 10.96 -23.17
N PHE A 186 -9.90 11.47 -22.16
CA PHE A 186 -10.30 12.68 -21.43
C PHE A 186 -10.35 13.92 -22.33
N ASP A 187 -9.40 14.08 -23.25
CA ASP A 187 -9.43 15.15 -24.25
C ASP A 187 -10.66 15.00 -25.19
N LYS A 188 -10.99 13.77 -25.62
CA LYS A 188 -12.20 13.47 -26.43
C LYS A 188 -13.50 13.78 -25.68
N LEU A 189 -13.51 13.56 -24.35
CA LEU A 189 -14.66 13.78 -23.48
C LEU A 189 -14.77 15.23 -22.95
N GLY A 190 -13.81 16.10 -23.30
CA GLY A 190 -13.83 17.52 -22.96
C GLY A 190 -13.22 17.89 -21.59
N ALA A 191 -12.58 16.96 -20.90
CA ALA A 191 -11.93 17.23 -19.61
C ALA A 191 -10.73 18.17 -19.77
N LYS A 192 -10.48 18.99 -18.75
CA LYS A 192 -9.44 20.03 -18.76
C LYS A 192 -8.20 19.54 -18.01
N ARG A 193 -7.13 19.21 -18.75
CA ARG A 193 -5.84 18.86 -18.14
C ARG A 193 -5.11 20.11 -17.63
N ILE A 194 -4.66 20.06 -16.38
CA ILE A 194 -3.79 21.05 -15.76
C ILE A 194 -2.33 20.60 -15.90
N GLY A 195 -1.49 21.44 -16.52
CA GLY A 195 -0.10 21.11 -16.78
C GLY A 195 0.08 19.99 -17.84
N THR A 196 1.27 19.40 -17.87
CA THR A 196 1.58 18.26 -18.74
C THR A 196 1.33 16.94 -18.03
N ALA A 197 0.90 15.92 -18.76
CA ALA A 197 0.94 14.56 -18.25
C ALA A 197 2.41 14.14 -18.05
N GLY A 198 2.77 13.67 -16.85
CA GLY A 198 4.11 13.17 -16.57
C GLY A 198 4.25 11.70 -16.96
N GLU A 199 5.46 11.27 -17.25
CA GLU A 199 5.80 9.89 -17.61
C GLU A 199 7.10 9.52 -16.90
N GLY A 200 7.05 8.53 -16.01
CA GLY A 200 8.23 7.96 -15.37
C GLY A 200 8.72 6.70 -16.07
N ASP A 201 10.04 6.47 -16.01
CA ASP A 201 10.71 5.36 -16.67
C ASP A 201 11.45 4.44 -15.68
N ASP A 202 10.89 3.25 -15.47
CA ASP A 202 11.49 2.22 -14.62
C ASP A 202 12.62 1.47 -15.35
N GLY A 203 12.60 1.44 -16.69
CA GLY A 203 13.61 0.76 -17.51
C GLY A 203 14.97 1.46 -17.46
N ALA A 204 14.95 2.79 -17.41
CA ALA A 204 16.13 3.61 -17.17
C ALA A 204 16.51 3.71 -15.68
N GLY A 205 15.67 3.21 -14.76
CA GLY A 205 15.83 3.38 -13.32
C GLY A 205 15.67 4.82 -12.85
N THR A 206 14.96 5.66 -13.60
CA THR A 206 14.79 7.11 -13.33
C THR A 206 13.41 7.46 -12.77
N MET A 207 12.50 6.50 -12.64
CA MET A 207 11.12 6.66 -12.17
C MET A 207 10.92 7.69 -11.02
N GLU A 208 11.74 7.64 -9.97
CA GLU A 208 11.68 8.59 -8.84
C GLU A 208 12.05 10.02 -9.27
N GLU A 209 13.12 10.18 -10.04
CA GLU A 209 13.58 11.50 -10.48
C GLU A 209 12.69 12.09 -11.57
N ASP A 210 12.10 11.26 -12.43
CA ASP A 210 11.11 11.68 -13.42
C ASP A 210 9.85 12.22 -12.73
N PHE A 211 9.39 11.53 -11.68
CA PHE A 211 8.30 11.99 -10.84
C PHE A 211 8.61 13.32 -10.15
N LEU A 212 9.78 13.45 -9.52
CA LEU A 212 10.19 14.69 -8.86
C LEU A 212 10.37 15.86 -9.85
N ALA A 213 10.90 15.60 -11.04
CA ALA A 213 11.06 16.60 -12.09
C ALA A 213 9.73 17.10 -12.65
N TRP A 214 8.74 16.21 -12.78
CA TRP A 214 7.38 16.56 -13.21
C TRP A 214 6.58 17.30 -12.11
N LYS A 215 6.78 16.90 -10.85
CA LYS A 215 5.95 17.34 -9.72
C LYS A 215 5.98 18.84 -9.48
N GLU A 216 7.13 19.50 -9.52
CA GLU A 216 7.23 20.94 -9.24
C GLU A 216 6.56 21.83 -10.32
N PRO A 217 6.78 21.61 -11.63
CA PRO A 217 6.02 22.29 -12.67
C PRO A 217 4.52 22.03 -12.59
N MET A 218 4.11 20.81 -12.25
CA MET A 218 2.71 20.45 -12.07
C MET A 218 2.08 21.24 -10.92
N TRP A 219 2.72 21.29 -9.75
CA TRP A 219 2.22 22.05 -8.61
C TRP A 219 2.10 23.55 -8.92
N SER A 220 3.05 24.10 -9.66
CA SER A 220 3.01 25.50 -10.11
C SER A 220 1.79 25.78 -11.01
N ALA A 221 1.51 24.86 -11.95
CA ALA A 221 0.35 24.95 -12.83
C ALA A 221 -0.97 24.81 -12.05
N LEU A 222 -1.03 23.87 -11.11
CA LEU A 222 -2.22 23.63 -10.29
C LEU A 222 -2.50 24.80 -9.35
N ALA A 223 -1.48 25.35 -8.70
CA ALA A 223 -1.63 26.53 -7.85
C ALA A 223 -2.15 27.73 -8.64
N SER A 224 -1.70 27.89 -9.89
CA SER A 224 -2.18 28.95 -10.78
C SER A 224 -3.63 28.72 -11.22
N ALA A 225 -4.00 27.50 -11.59
CA ALA A 225 -5.35 27.15 -12.05
C ALA A 225 -6.40 27.24 -10.94
N MET A 226 -6.05 26.79 -9.72
CA MET A 226 -6.95 26.71 -8.58
C MET A 226 -6.79 27.87 -7.58
N SER A 227 -5.93 28.84 -7.88
CA SER A 227 -5.62 29.98 -6.99
C SER A 227 -5.17 29.54 -5.58
N LEU A 228 -4.28 28.55 -5.50
CA LEU A 228 -3.79 28.02 -4.23
C LEU A 228 -2.63 28.86 -3.70
N GLU A 229 -2.59 29.06 -2.39
CA GLU A 229 -1.46 29.71 -1.71
C GLU A 229 -0.47 28.65 -1.21
N GLU A 230 0.79 28.79 -1.62
CA GLU A 230 1.88 27.95 -1.15
C GLU A 230 2.31 28.33 0.27
N ARG A 231 2.56 27.30 1.09
CA ARG A 231 2.94 27.40 2.50
C ARG A 231 4.21 26.60 2.75
N GLU A 232 4.94 26.97 3.80
CA GLU A 232 6.06 26.16 4.27
C GLU A 232 5.53 24.80 4.75
N ALA A 233 6.03 23.71 4.16
CA ALA A 233 5.60 22.37 4.50
C ALA A 233 6.08 22.00 5.90
N VAL A 234 5.15 21.85 6.84
CA VAL A 234 5.39 21.26 8.16
C VAL A 234 4.94 19.80 8.12
N TYR A 235 5.65 18.91 8.84
CA TYR A 235 5.19 17.54 8.98
C TYR A 235 3.90 17.50 9.82
N GLU A 236 2.80 17.14 9.16
CA GLU A 236 1.52 16.83 9.79
C GLU A 236 1.30 15.32 9.67
N PRO A 237 1.22 14.57 10.79
CA PRO A 237 1.00 13.13 10.75
C PRO A 237 -0.38 12.80 10.18
N VAL A 238 -0.45 11.77 9.35
CA VAL A 238 -1.70 11.17 8.87
C VAL A 238 -2.19 10.10 9.86
N PHE A 239 -1.26 9.50 10.60
CA PHE A 239 -1.55 8.47 11.58
C PHE A 239 -1.08 8.88 12.99
N GLU A 240 -1.94 8.62 13.97
CA GLU A 240 -1.59 8.65 15.39
C GLU A 240 -1.05 7.26 15.81
N VAL A 241 0.13 7.24 16.42
CA VAL A 241 0.75 6.03 17.00
C VAL A 241 0.77 6.16 18.51
N THR A 242 0.07 5.28 19.22
CA THR A 242 -0.07 5.31 20.68
C THR A 242 0.53 4.06 21.31
N GLU A 243 1.54 4.22 22.16
CA GLU A 243 2.09 3.12 22.98
C GLU A 243 1.05 2.67 24.03
N LYS A 244 0.93 1.34 24.21
CA LYS A 244 0.00 0.70 25.13
C LYS A 244 0.76 -0.17 26.14
N PRO A 245 1.41 0.43 27.16
CA PRO A 245 2.27 -0.30 28.09
C PRO A 245 1.55 -1.33 28.95
N ASP A 246 0.23 -1.19 29.09
CA ASP A 246 -0.62 -2.10 29.89
C ASP A 246 -1.09 -3.34 29.09
N MET A 247 -0.80 -3.41 27.78
CA MET A 247 -1.12 -4.58 26.95
C MET A 247 0.09 -5.50 26.83
N ASP A 248 -0.14 -6.79 27.07
CA ASP A 248 0.87 -7.84 26.86
C ASP A 248 0.99 -8.12 25.35
N PRO A 249 2.21 -8.19 24.78
CA PRO A 249 2.42 -8.56 23.38
C PRO A 249 1.87 -9.95 23.01
N GLU A 250 1.73 -10.85 23.99
CA GLU A 250 1.20 -12.20 23.80
C GLU A 250 -0.32 -12.30 24.01
N ASP A 251 -1.03 -11.17 24.17
CA ASP A 251 -2.48 -11.13 24.22
C ASP A 251 -3.10 -11.53 22.86
N ASP A 252 -4.14 -12.37 22.87
CA ASP A 252 -4.82 -12.89 21.68
C ASP A 252 -5.38 -11.79 20.74
N THR A 253 -5.42 -10.54 21.18
CA THR A 253 -5.86 -9.38 20.39
C THR A 253 -4.73 -8.59 19.72
N VAL A 254 -3.47 -8.92 20.02
CA VAL A 254 -2.29 -8.24 19.48
C VAL A 254 -1.76 -8.98 18.27
N TYR A 255 -1.65 -8.27 17.14
CA TYR A 255 -1.10 -8.82 15.91
C TYR A 255 0.43 -8.82 15.97
N LEU A 256 1.04 -9.99 15.74
CA LEU A 256 2.49 -10.20 15.74
C LEU A 256 3.04 -10.53 14.33
N GLY A 257 2.23 -10.27 13.31
CA GLY A 257 2.58 -10.48 11.89
C GLY A 257 1.46 -11.15 11.09
N GLU A 258 0.35 -11.51 11.76
CA GLU A 258 -0.81 -12.10 11.11
C GLU A 258 -1.43 -11.12 10.10
N PRO A 259 -1.76 -11.56 8.88
CA PRO A 259 -2.28 -10.68 7.83
C PRO A 259 -3.63 -10.03 8.16
N ASN A 260 -4.48 -10.72 8.92
CA ASN A 260 -5.83 -10.28 9.25
C ASN A 260 -6.37 -11.00 10.50
N LYS A 261 -7.54 -10.57 10.98
CA LYS A 261 -8.17 -11.12 12.19
C LYS A 261 -8.41 -12.63 12.15
N ASN A 262 -8.77 -13.19 10.98
CA ASN A 262 -9.01 -14.62 10.86
C ASN A 262 -7.72 -15.44 11.07
N HIS A 263 -6.57 -14.88 10.70
CA HIS A 263 -5.28 -15.50 10.97
C HIS A 263 -4.90 -15.43 12.45
N LEU A 264 -5.14 -14.28 13.08
CA LEU A 264 -4.94 -14.09 14.53
C LEU A 264 -5.77 -15.09 15.35
N GLU A 265 -7.04 -15.29 15.00
CA GLU A 265 -7.93 -16.22 15.70
C GLU A 265 -7.72 -17.70 15.31
N GLY A 266 -6.81 -18.01 14.37
CA GLY A 266 -6.58 -19.38 13.89
C GLY A 266 -7.76 -19.97 13.11
N HIS A 267 -8.58 -19.14 12.49
CA HIS A 267 -9.80 -19.51 11.77
C HIS A 267 -9.77 -19.16 10.27
N SER A 268 -8.58 -18.93 9.71
CA SER A 268 -8.40 -18.62 8.30
C SER A 268 -9.03 -19.67 7.38
N LYS A 269 -9.89 -19.21 6.47
CA LYS A 269 -10.56 -20.01 5.44
C LYS A 269 -10.58 -19.22 4.14
N GLY A 270 -10.69 -19.93 3.01
CA GLY A 270 -10.83 -19.32 1.70
C GLY A 270 -12.13 -18.51 1.52
N PRO A 271 -12.25 -17.71 0.45
CA PRO A 271 -11.29 -17.62 -0.66
C PRO A 271 -10.00 -16.91 -0.25
N TYR A 272 -8.88 -17.37 -0.81
CA TYR A 272 -7.58 -16.74 -0.58
C TYR A 272 -7.22 -15.81 -1.73
N ASN A 273 -6.65 -14.67 -1.39
CA ASN A 273 -6.32 -13.59 -2.32
C ASN A 273 -5.31 -12.64 -1.66
N ALA A 274 -5.06 -11.48 -2.28
CA ALA A 274 -4.16 -10.45 -1.78
C ALA A 274 -4.53 -9.85 -0.40
N HIS A 275 -5.71 -10.12 0.14
CA HIS A 275 -6.18 -9.63 1.45
C HIS A 275 -6.31 -10.75 2.49
N ASN A 276 -6.33 -11.99 2.03
CA ASN A 276 -6.45 -13.19 2.85
C ASN A 276 -5.53 -14.26 2.28
N PRO A 277 -4.22 -14.24 2.56
CA PRO A 277 -3.29 -15.23 2.04
C PRO A 277 -3.51 -16.59 2.73
N TYR A 278 -3.00 -17.66 2.12
CA TYR A 278 -2.91 -18.96 2.77
C TYR A 278 -1.49 -19.16 3.31
N ILE A 279 -1.36 -19.48 4.60
CA ILE A 279 -0.06 -19.81 5.21
C ILE A 279 0.28 -21.26 4.82
N ALA A 280 0.95 -21.41 3.68
CA ALA A 280 1.31 -22.70 3.11
C ALA A 280 2.69 -23.19 3.61
N PRO A 281 2.81 -24.46 4.04
CA PRO A 281 4.11 -25.03 4.36
C PRO A 281 4.94 -25.30 3.09
N ILE A 282 6.24 -25.06 3.18
CA ILE A 282 7.20 -25.51 2.16
C ILE A 282 7.51 -26.98 2.46
N SER A 283 6.95 -27.87 1.66
CA SER A 283 7.10 -29.32 1.82
C SER A 283 8.49 -29.81 1.46
N GLU A 284 9.09 -29.25 0.42
CA GLU A 284 10.42 -29.62 -0.08
C GLU A 284 11.15 -28.38 -0.62
N SER A 285 12.47 -28.32 -0.45
CA SER A 285 13.30 -27.30 -1.07
C SER A 285 14.68 -27.85 -1.44
N ARG A 286 15.27 -27.34 -2.53
CA ARG A 286 16.64 -27.69 -2.94
C ARG A 286 17.29 -26.56 -3.74
N GLU A 287 18.62 -26.57 -3.73
CA GLU A 287 19.46 -25.74 -4.59
C GLU A 287 19.47 -26.31 -6.02
N LEU A 288 19.33 -25.45 -7.03
CA LEU A 288 19.40 -25.80 -8.45
C LEU A 288 20.76 -25.47 -9.07
N PHE A 289 21.47 -24.49 -8.54
CA PHE A 289 22.80 -24.16 -9.02
C PHE A 289 23.86 -25.02 -8.37
N ASN A 290 24.85 -25.45 -9.16
CA ASN A 290 26.09 -26.04 -8.65
C ASN A 290 27.19 -24.99 -8.43
N ASP A 291 26.79 -23.72 -8.35
CA ASP A 291 27.66 -22.55 -8.16
C ASP A 291 27.73 -22.17 -6.68
N LYS A 292 28.87 -21.64 -6.22
CA LYS A 292 29.07 -21.24 -4.81
C LYS A 292 28.80 -19.76 -4.55
N THR A 293 28.68 -18.96 -5.61
CA THR A 293 28.52 -17.51 -5.56
C THR A 293 27.07 -17.07 -5.78
N ARG A 294 26.25 -17.93 -6.40
CA ARG A 294 24.85 -17.67 -6.71
C ARG A 294 23.99 -18.86 -6.28
N ASN A 295 22.76 -18.56 -5.86
CA ASN A 295 21.76 -19.56 -5.52
C ASN A 295 20.55 -19.44 -6.46
N CYS A 296 19.95 -20.58 -6.78
CA CYS A 296 18.65 -20.67 -7.42
C CYS A 296 17.85 -21.78 -6.74
N LEU A 297 16.75 -21.41 -6.12
CA LEU A 297 15.97 -22.29 -5.27
C LEU A 297 14.86 -22.95 -6.08
N HIS A 298 14.71 -24.25 -5.90
CA HIS A 298 13.47 -24.96 -6.18
C HIS A 298 12.72 -25.17 -4.87
N MET A 299 11.44 -24.81 -4.81
CA MET A 299 10.62 -25.00 -3.62
C MET A 299 9.25 -25.58 -3.98
N GLU A 300 8.76 -26.51 -3.17
CA GLU A 300 7.44 -27.12 -3.28
C GLU A 300 6.53 -26.61 -2.14
N ILE A 301 5.55 -25.78 -2.49
CA ILE A 301 4.58 -25.18 -1.58
C ILE A 301 3.34 -26.07 -1.55
N ASP A 302 3.04 -26.67 -0.40
CA ASP A 302 1.88 -27.55 -0.24
C ASP A 302 0.62 -26.71 0.02
N ILE A 303 -0.38 -26.87 -0.86
CA ILE A 303 -1.67 -26.18 -0.78
C ILE A 303 -2.82 -27.13 -0.41
N SER A 304 -2.50 -28.37 -0.01
CA SER A 304 -3.51 -29.32 0.45
C SER A 304 -4.28 -28.78 1.67
N GLY A 305 -5.59 -29.07 1.74
CA GLY A 305 -6.46 -28.61 2.82
C GLY A 305 -6.90 -27.13 2.73
N SER A 306 -6.40 -26.35 1.75
CA SER A 306 -6.76 -24.95 1.58
C SER A 306 -7.97 -24.72 0.66
N ASN A 307 -8.27 -25.64 -0.25
CA ASN A 307 -9.16 -25.42 -1.41
C ASN A 307 -8.62 -24.42 -2.44
N LEU A 308 -7.34 -24.02 -2.36
CA LEU A 308 -6.67 -23.35 -3.47
C LEU A 308 -6.60 -24.28 -4.68
N SER A 309 -6.72 -23.68 -5.85
CA SER A 309 -6.47 -24.31 -7.14
C SER A 309 -5.68 -23.36 -8.01
N TYR A 310 -4.86 -23.90 -8.90
CA TYR A 310 -4.11 -23.13 -9.88
C TYR A 310 -4.14 -23.84 -11.24
N GLN A 311 -3.93 -23.08 -12.30
CA GLN A 311 -3.68 -23.56 -13.65
C GLN A 311 -2.20 -23.44 -14.01
N THR A 312 -1.74 -24.29 -14.91
CA THR A 312 -0.35 -24.22 -15.39
C THR A 312 -0.18 -22.92 -16.19
N GLY A 313 0.76 -22.07 -15.77
CA GLY A 313 0.93 -20.72 -16.33
C GLY A 313 0.54 -19.61 -15.36
N ASP A 314 -0.16 -19.93 -14.26
CA ASP A 314 -0.48 -18.97 -13.20
C ASP A 314 0.77 -18.50 -12.45
N HIS A 315 0.58 -17.48 -11.63
CA HIS A 315 1.56 -16.95 -10.69
C HIS A 315 1.17 -17.29 -9.25
N VAL A 316 2.18 -17.40 -8.38
CA VAL A 316 1.99 -17.41 -6.92
C VAL A 316 2.64 -16.17 -6.31
N ALA A 317 1.90 -15.46 -5.47
CA ALA A 317 2.39 -14.33 -4.71
C ALA A 317 2.90 -14.80 -3.34
N VAL A 318 4.20 -14.57 -3.08
CA VAL A 318 4.83 -14.91 -1.81
C VAL A 318 4.96 -13.65 -0.95
N TRP A 319 4.38 -13.70 0.25
CA TRP A 319 4.49 -12.63 1.24
C TRP A 319 5.81 -12.80 2.02
N PRO A 320 6.75 -11.85 1.91
CA PRO A 320 8.04 -11.98 2.58
C PRO A 320 8.02 -11.37 3.99
N THR A 321 9.13 -11.52 4.68
CA THR A 321 9.41 -10.83 5.95
C THR A 321 10.76 -10.13 5.85
N ASN A 322 10.92 -8.95 6.44
CA ASN A 322 12.22 -8.28 6.47
C ASN A 322 13.25 -9.12 7.25
N ALA A 323 14.51 -9.06 6.79
CA ALA A 323 15.61 -9.75 7.44
C ALA A 323 15.82 -9.24 8.88
N GLY A 324 15.98 -10.14 9.85
CA GLY A 324 16.10 -9.77 11.27
C GLY A 324 17.18 -8.71 11.54
N LYS A 325 18.34 -8.82 10.88
CA LYS A 325 19.43 -7.83 10.98
C LYS A 325 19.04 -6.41 10.54
N GLU A 326 18.15 -6.27 9.56
CA GLU A 326 17.70 -4.96 9.07
C GLU A 326 16.60 -4.41 9.99
N VAL A 327 15.73 -5.28 10.54
CA VAL A 327 14.78 -4.91 11.60
C VAL A 327 15.53 -4.41 12.85
N ASP A 328 16.57 -5.13 13.27
CA ASP A 328 17.42 -4.73 14.40
C ASP A 328 18.06 -3.36 14.16
N ARG A 329 18.67 -3.16 12.98
CA ARG A 329 19.28 -1.88 12.59
C ARG A 329 18.25 -0.73 12.59
N PHE A 330 17.05 -0.98 12.05
CA PHE A 330 15.99 0.02 11.96
C PHE A 330 15.50 0.44 13.35
N LEU A 331 15.22 -0.51 14.23
CA LEU A 331 14.81 -0.19 15.61
C LEU A 331 15.94 0.48 16.39
N ASP A 332 17.18 0.05 16.19
CA ASP A 332 18.34 0.59 16.88
C ASP A 332 18.64 2.04 16.49
N ILE A 333 18.62 2.39 15.21
CA ILE A 333 18.90 3.78 14.79
C ILE A 333 17.83 4.76 15.27
N LEU A 334 16.59 4.29 15.47
CA LEU A 334 15.47 5.07 16.02
C LEU A 334 15.37 5.03 17.55
N ASN A 335 16.32 4.38 18.23
CA ASN A 335 16.30 4.20 19.69
C ASN A 335 15.06 3.45 20.22
N LEU A 336 14.56 2.48 19.46
CA LEU A 336 13.39 1.66 19.76
C LEU A 336 13.74 0.22 20.19
N THR A 337 15.03 -0.15 20.27
CA THR A 337 15.46 -1.52 20.63
C THR A 337 14.85 -2.03 21.94
N SER A 338 14.82 -1.20 23.00
CA SER A 338 14.22 -1.58 24.28
C SER A 338 12.69 -1.62 24.26
N LYS A 339 12.08 -0.96 23.26
CA LYS A 339 10.64 -0.92 23.03
C LYS A 339 10.20 -1.86 21.91
N ARG A 340 11.07 -2.77 21.45
CA ARG A 340 10.81 -3.68 20.33
C ARG A 340 9.42 -4.34 20.39
N ASN A 341 9.08 -4.87 21.56
CA ASN A 341 7.83 -5.57 21.79
C ASN A 341 6.74 -4.66 22.39
N MET A 342 6.96 -3.34 22.52
CA MET A 342 5.92 -2.44 23.01
C MET A 342 4.71 -2.49 22.07
N VAL A 343 3.54 -2.75 22.64
CA VAL A 343 2.28 -2.74 21.89
C VAL A 343 1.95 -1.30 21.51
N VAL A 344 1.58 -1.09 20.26
CA VAL A 344 1.18 0.19 19.68
C VAL A 344 -0.19 0.07 19.00
N GLY A 345 -1.04 1.06 19.25
CA GLY A 345 -2.23 1.33 18.45
C GLY A 345 -1.89 2.31 17.34
N VAL A 346 -2.41 2.09 16.14
CA VAL A 346 -2.30 3.02 15.01
C VAL A 346 -3.70 3.39 14.54
N LYS A 347 -3.95 4.68 14.37
CA LYS A 347 -5.25 5.21 13.95
C LYS A 347 -5.08 6.34 12.94
N GLY A 348 -5.91 6.36 11.90
CA GLY A 348 -6.01 7.50 10.99
C GLY A 348 -6.50 8.76 11.70
N MET A 349 -5.86 9.89 11.42
CA MET A 349 -6.26 11.19 11.96
C MET A 349 -7.52 11.75 11.29
N ASP A 350 -7.86 11.26 10.10
CA ASP A 350 -9.11 11.56 9.41
C ASP A 350 -9.79 10.29 8.86
N ALA A 351 -11.07 10.41 8.47
CA ALA A 351 -11.89 9.26 8.05
C ALA A 351 -11.45 8.59 6.74
N THR A 352 -10.58 9.24 5.95
CA THR A 352 -10.03 8.68 4.71
C THR A 352 -8.67 8.02 4.91
N ALA A 353 -7.99 8.28 6.03
CA ALA A 353 -6.71 7.66 6.37
C ALA A 353 -6.89 6.20 6.81
N LYS A 354 -6.68 5.28 5.87
CA LYS A 354 -6.70 3.82 6.13
C LYS A 354 -5.34 3.38 6.68
N VAL A 355 -5.33 2.76 7.87
CA VAL A 355 -4.11 2.17 8.43
C VAL A 355 -3.72 0.94 7.57
N PRO A 356 -2.47 0.83 7.10
CA PRO A 356 -2.10 -0.16 6.07
C PRO A 356 -1.89 -1.60 6.60
N PHE A 357 -2.07 -1.82 7.89
CA PHE A 357 -1.86 -3.10 8.57
C PHE A 357 -2.78 -3.27 9.79
N PRO A 358 -2.95 -4.50 10.33
CA PRO A 358 -3.76 -4.73 11.52
C PRO A 358 -3.19 -4.04 12.77
N SER A 359 -4.08 -3.59 13.66
CA SER A 359 -3.72 -2.91 14.91
C SER A 359 -4.71 -3.32 16.02
N PRO A 360 -4.30 -3.47 17.30
CA PRO A 360 -2.98 -3.19 17.88
C PRO A 360 -1.89 -4.19 17.48
N THR A 361 -0.64 -3.76 17.47
CA THR A 361 0.52 -4.58 17.06
C THR A 361 1.77 -4.14 17.82
N THR A 362 2.97 -4.63 17.51
CA THR A 362 4.24 -4.19 18.12
C THR A 362 5.11 -3.43 17.13
N TYR A 363 6.06 -2.63 17.63
CA TYR A 363 7.06 -2.00 16.75
C TYR A 363 7.82 -3.03 15.90
N ASP A 364 8.20 -4.18 16.47
CA ASP A 364 8.84 -5.26 15.72
C ASP A 364 7.96 -5.77 14.59
N ALA A 365 6.69 -6.05 14.86
CA ALA A 365 5.78 -6.61 13.86
C ALA A 365 5.55 -5.63 12.69
N VAL A 366 5.39 -4.33 12.98
CA VAL A 366 5.27 -3.31 11.92
C VAL A 366 6.52 -3.28 11.04
N VAL A 367 7.71 -3.21 11.64
CA VAL A 367 8.98 -3.15 10.91
C VAL A 367 9.28 -4.46 10.17
N ARG A 368 8.90 -5.61 10.73
CA ARG A 368 9.22 -6.93 10.18
C ARG A 368 8.28 -7.36 9.06
N TYR A 369 6.99 -7.07 9.18
CA TYR A 369 5.94 -7.66 8.33
C TYR A 369 5.12 -6.65 7.54
N HIS A 370 5.27 -5.35 7.77
CA HIS A 370 4.34 -4.37 7.19
C HIS A 370 5.00 -3.26 6.39
N MET A 371 6.30 -3.01 6.50
CA MET A 371 6.99 -1.91 5.80
C MET A 371 8.16 -2.39 4.93
N GLU A 372 8.36 -1.79 3.76
CA GLU A 372 9.54 -1.97 2.90
C GLU A 372 10.79 -1.23 3.44
N ILE A 373 11.30 -1.64 4.59
CA ILE A 373 12.45 -0.96 5.21
C ILE A 373 13.76 -1.12 4.43
N CYS A 374 13.80 -2.08 3.49
CA CYS A 374 14.96 -2.37 2.65
C CYS A 374 14.92 -1.66 1.28
N ALA A 375 13.86 -0.90 0.99
CA ALA A 375 13.74 -0.18 -0.28
C ALA A 375 14.83 0.90 -0.44
N PRO A 376 15.17 1.26 -1.68
CA PRO A 376 16.00 2.44 -1.95
C PRO A 376 15.41 3.68 -1.29
N VAL A 377 16.27 4.49 -0.67
CA VAL A 377 15.85 5.75 -0.07
C VAL A 377 15.37 6.70 -1.17
N SER A 378 14.22 7.35 -0.98
CA SER A 378 13.77 8.44 -1.85
C SER A 378 14.44 9.75 -1.47
N ARG A 379 14.82 10.56 -2.48
CA ARG A 379 15.36 11.92 -2.26
C ARG A 379 14.35 12.82 -1.56
N GLN A 380 13.06 12.71 -1.87
CA GLN A 380 12.01 13.44 -1.17
C GLN A 380 11.94 13.05 0.30
N PHE A 381 12.13 11.77 0.63
CA PHE A 381 12.11 11.31 2.01
C PHE A 381 13.31 11.85 2.81
N VAL A 382 14.49 11.99 2.19
CA VAL A 382 15.64 12.68 2.80
C VAL A 382 15.26 14.11 3.20
N SER A 383 14.61 14.87 2.32
CA SER A 383 14.14 16.23 2.63
C SER A 383 13.16 16.26 3.81
N GLN A 384 12.23 15.30 3.87
CA GLN A 384 11.25 15.20 4.96
C GLN A 384 11.91 14.90 6.32
N LEU A 385 12.92 14.04 6.33
CA LEU A 385 13.62 13.62 7.55
C LEU A 385 14.59 14.67 8.09
N ALA A 386 15.03 15.62 7.26
CA ALA A 386 16.03 16.63 7.64
C ALA A 386 15.63 17.42 8.90
N GLN A 387 14.33 17.70 9.10
CA GLN A 387 13.83 18.44 10.26
C GLN A 387 13.99 17.69 11.59
N PHE A 388 14.15 16.37 11.56
CA PHE A 388 14.32 15.50 12.73
C PHE A 388 15.79 15.13 12.99
N SER A 389 16.72 15.76 12.27
CA SER A 389 18.15 15.49 12.39
C SER A 389 18.67 15.64 13.84
N PRO A 390 19.59 14.77 14.29
CA PRO A 390 20.14 14.84 15.64
C PRO A 390 20.91 16.14 15.93
N THR A 391 21.53 16.73 14.89
CA THR A 391 22.31 17.99 14.99
C THR A 391 22.02 18.92 13.80
N ASP A 392 22.30 20.22 13.98
CA ASP A 392 22.13 21.21 12.91
C ASP A 392 23.06 20.97 11.71
N SER A 393 24.24 20.39 11.94
CA SER A 393 25.17 20.02 10.86
C SER A 393 24.58 18.92 9.98
N ILE A 394 24.01 17.87 10.61
CA ILE A 394 23.34 16.78 9.88
C ILE A 394 22.11 17.34 9.16
N LYS A 395 21.34 18.23 9.80
CA LYS A 395 20.20 18.90 9.17
C LYS A 395 20.61 19.64 7.91
N ALA A 396 21.66 20.45 7.97
CA ALA A 396 22.15 21.19 6.80
C ALA A 396 22.59 20.25 5.66
N GLU A 397 23.23 19.13 5.99
CA GLU A 397 23.66 18.16 4.98
C GLU A 397 22.48 17.38 4.38
N MET A 398 21.51 16.96 5.18
CA MET A 398 20.27 16.33 4.72
C MET A 398 19.48 17.25 3.78
N VAL A 399 19.34 18.54 4.12
CA VAL A 399 18.70 19.54 3.25
C VAL A 399 19.45 19.68 1.93
N LYS A 400 20.79 19.71 1.98
CA LYS A 400 21.61 19.80 0.77
C LYS A 400 21.41 18.58 -0.14
N ILE A 401 21.47 17.37 0.43
CA ILE A 401 21.26 16.11 -0.29
C ILE A 401 19.85 16.05 -0.88
N GLY A 402 18.81 16.41 -0.11
CA GLY A 402 17.43 16.38 -0.58
C GLY A 402 17.14 17.33 -1.75
N ASN A 403 17.87 18.45 -1.85
CA ASN A 403 17.68 19.46 -2.88
C ASN A 403 18.56 19.29 -4.12
N ASP A 404 19.56 18.40 -4.08
CA ASP A 404 20.54 18.23 -5.15
C ASP A 404 20.54 16.77 -5.64
N LYS A 405 20.01 16.56 -6.85
CA LYS A 405 19.88 15.24 -7.48
C LYS A 405 21.22 14.53 -7.63
N ASP A 406 22.26 15.24 -8.04
CA ASP A 406 23.57 14.64 -8.32
C ASP A 406 24.26 14.27 -7.01
N LEU A 407 24.19 15.15 -6.01
CA LEU A 407 24.71 14.87 -4.67
C LEU A 407 23.97 13.71 -4.00
N PHE A 408 22.65 13.63 -4.17
CA PHE A 408 21.85 12.50 -3.70
C PHE A 408 22.26 11.20 -4.38
N SER A 409 22.45 11.22 -5.70
CA SER A 409 22.93 10.04 -6.44
C SER A 409 24.26 9.53 -5.87
N GLU A 410 25.26 10.41 -5.77
CA GLU A 410 26.62 10.09 -5.31
C GLU A 410 26.64 9.57 -3.86
N LYS A 411 25.93 10.25 -2.96
CA LYS A 411 26.01 9.97 -1.52
C LYS A 411 25.04 8.89 -1.03
N VAL A 412 23.94 8.67 -1.74
CA VAL A 412 22.83 7.82 -1.26
C VAL A 412 22.48 6.73 -2.26
N ALA A 413 22.04 7.10 -3.47
CA ALA A 413 21.48 6.13 -4.42
C ALA A 413 22.52 5.11 -4.90
N GLU A 414 23.71 5.56 -5.32
CA GLU A 414 24.81 4.68 -5.76
C GLU A 414 25.29 3.76 -4.63
N LYS A 415 25.17 4.18 -3.38
CA LYS A 415 25.52 3.37 -2.20
C LYS A 415 24.49 2.29 -1.90
N ASN A 416 23.33 2.30 -2.57
CA ASN A 416 22.22 1.37 -2.36
C ASN A 416 21.81 1.26 -0.88
N TYR A 417 21.89 2.37 -0.13
CA TYR A 417 21.47 2.36 1.26
C TYR A 417 19.97 2.08 1.36
N ASN A 418 19.61 1.25 2.33
CA ASN A 418 18.27 1.33 2.89
C ASN A 418 18.18 2.48 3.90
N ILE A 419 16.97 2.81 4.36
CA ILE A 419 16.77 4.00 5.19
C ILE A 419 17.56 3.95 6.51
N ALA A 420 17.60 2.81 7.18
CA ALA A 420 18.30 2.69 8.46
C ALA A 420 19.83 2.81 8.28
N GLN A 421 20.38 2.21 7.22
CA GLN A 421 21.79 2.36 6.86
C GLN A 421 22.15 3.79 6.48
N PHE A 422 21.27 4.49 5.75
CA PHE A 422 21.48 5.89 5.40
C PHE A 422 21.50 6.79 6.64
N LEU A 423 20.53 6.63 7.54
CA LEU A 423 20.48 7.39 8.80
C LEU A 423 21.69 7.12 9.69
N ASP A 424 22.13 5.87 9.78
CA ASP A 424 23.34 5.45 10.50
C ASP A 424 24.60 6.09 9.88
N TYR A 425 24.74 6.05 8.56
CA TYR A 425 25.83 6.69 7.81
C TYR A 425 25.88 8.20 8.02
N MET A 426 24.74 8.89 7.87
CA MET A 426 24.64 10.34 8.00
C MET A 426 24.95 10.86 9.41
N SER A 427 24.67 10.04 10.42
CA SER A 427 24.81 10.40 11.82
C SER A 427 26.04 9.82 12.51
N ASN A 428 26.81 8.99 11.79
CA ASN A 428 27.91 8.20 12.34
C ASN A 428 27.48 7.45 13.63
N GLY A 429 26.31 6.80 13.57
CA GLY A 429 25.73 6.01 14.65
C GLY A 429 24.94 6.77 15.71
N ALA A 430 24.81 8.11 15.60
CA ALA A 430 23.94 8.85 16.52
C ALA A 430 22.47 8.53 16.27
N LYS A 431 21.69 8.38 17.35
CA LYS A 431 20.28 7.96 17.25
C LYS A 431 19.40 9.08 16.73
N TRP A 432 18.39 8.70 15.95
CA TRP A 432 17.36 9.57 15.39
C TRP A 432 16.05 9.43 16.17
N ASP A 433 16.12 9.65 17.48
CA ASP A 433 15.03 9.47 18.44
C ASP A 433 13.91 10.52 18.34
N LYS A 434 14.13 11.58 17.56
CA LYS A 434 13.14 12.64 17.28
C LYS A 434 12.23 12.34 16.11
N ILE A 435 12.53 11.32 15.30
CA ILE A 435 11.68 10.97 14.15
C ILE A 435 10.39 10.32 14.68
N PRO A 436 9.20 10.89 14.39
CA PRO A 436 7.93 10.23 14.73
C PRO A 436 7.78 8.94 13.94
N PHE A 437 7.43 7.83 14.60
CA PHE A 437 7.29 6.53 13.92
C PHE A 437 6.21 6.54 12.82
N SER A 438 5.19 7.40 12.96
CA SER A 438 4.16 7.63 11.95
C SER A 438 4.73 8.00 10.59
N ILE A 439 5.85 8.74 10.52
CA ILE A 439 6.41 9.13 9.22
C ILE A 439 6.88 7.93 8.41
N PHE A 440 7.31 6.84 9.05
CA PHE A 440 7.71 5.62 8.35
C PHE A 440 6.50 4.84 7.86
N ILE A 441 5.40 4.82 8.62
CA ILE A 441 4.13 4.20 8.21
C ILE A 441 3.56 4.93 6.98
N GLU A 442 3.78 6.25 6.90
CA GLU A 442 3.27 7.09 5.81
C GLU A 442 4.16 7.13 4.58
N SER A 443 5.49 7.07 4.76
CA SER A 443 6.46 7.32 3.68
C SER A 443 7.14 6.05 3.17
N LEU A 444 7.06 4.93 3.89
CA LEU A 444 7.53 3.64 3.37
C LEU A 444 6.35 2.86 2.80
N HIS A 445 6.59 2.24 1.65
CA HIS A 445 5.61 1.34 1.06
C HIS A 445 5.29 0.20 2.03
N LYS A 446 4.05 -0.26 2.00
CA LYS A 446 3.69 -1.54 2.60
C LYS A 446 4.55 -2.64 1.96
N ILE A 447 5.03 -3.60 2.74
CA ILE A 447 5.75 -4.75 2.18
C ILE A 447 4.85 -5.50 1.18
N GLN A 448 5.32 -5.63 -0.05
CA GLN A 448 4.51 -6.20 -1.14
C GLN A 448 4.78 -7.69 -1.33
N PRO A 449 3.77 -8.51 -1.67
CA PRO A 449 4.02 -9.86 -2.15
C PRO A 449 4.85 -9.84 -3.44
N ARG A 450 5.74 -10.83 -3.60
CA ARG A 450 6.51 -11.01 -4.84
C ARG A 450 5.95 -12.17 -5.63
N TYR A 451 5.66 -11.92 -6.91
CA TYR A 451 5.13 -12.93 -7.81
C TYR A 451 6.24 -13.82 -8.35
N TYR A 452 5.95 -15.11 -8.42
CA TYR A 452 6.78 -16.11 -9.08
C TYR A 452 5.92 -16.89 -10.06
N SER A 453 6.42 -17.10 -11.27
CA SER A 453 5.80 -18.00 -12.23
C SER A 453 5.82 -19.41 -11.67
N ILE A 454 4.67 -20.08 -11.67
CA ILE A 454 4.56 -21.44 -11.16
C ILE A 454 5.30 -22.39 -12.11
N SER A 455 6.30 -23.11 -11.59
CA SER A 455 7.13 -24.06 -12.35
C SER A 455 6.62 -25.50 -12.26
N SER A 456 5.38 -25.69 -11.81
CA SER A 456 4.68 -26.97 -11.72
C SER A 456 3.52 -27.07 -12.71
N SER A 457 3.11 -28.31 -13.01
CA SER A 457 1.90 -28.56 -13.79
C SER A 457 0.74 -28.95 -12.87
N SER A 458 -0.34 -28.16 -12.92
CA SER A 458 -1.60 -28.42 -12.20
C SER A 458 -2.23 -29.77 -12.59
N VAL A 459 -1.94 -30.30 -13.78
CA VAL A 459 -2.44 -31.62 -14.22
C VAL A 459 -1.72 -32.76 -13.49
N VAL A 460 -0.43 -32.58 -13.19
CA VAL A 460 0.43 -33.60 -12.57
C VAL A 460 0.43 -33.50 -11.05
N GLN A 461 0.44 -32.27 -10.51
CA GLN A 461 0.56 -32.01 -9.07
C GLN A 461 -0.41 -30.93 -8.57
N LYS A 462 -1.71 -31.24 -8.57
CA LYS A 462 -2.80 -30.32 -8.19
C LYS A 462 -2.65 -29.61 -6.84
N ASN A 463 -2.03 -30.28 -5.86
CA ASN A 463 -1.97 -29.80 -4.47
C ASN A 463 -0.57 -29.29 -4.06
N LYS A 464 0.36 -29.17 -5.01
CA LYS A 464 1.72 -28.66 -4.76
C LYS A 464 2.10 -27.67 -5.84
N ILE A 465 2.45 -26.46 -5.42
CA ILE A 465 2.95 -25.40 -6.29
C ILE A 465 4.47 -25.40 -6.22
N SER A 466 5.13 -25.68 -7.35
CA SER A 466 6.57 -25.48 -7.47
C SER A 466 6.88 -24.03 -7.87
N ILE A 467 7.91 -23.45 -7.26
CA ILE A 467 8.53 -22.18 -7.70
C ILE A 467 10.02 -22.36 -7.95
N THR A 468 10.53 -21.56 -8.88
CA THR A 468 11.96 -21.46 -9.22
C THR A 468 12.42 -20.02 -9.00
N ALA A 469 13.27 -19.79 -8.00
CA ALA A 469 13.63 -18.44 -7.56
C ALA A 469 15.16 -18.26 -7.50
N VAL A 470 15.70 -17.40 -8.37
CA VAL A 470 17.11 -16.96 -8.26
C VAL A 470 17.25 -16.05 -7.03
N VAL A 471 18.28 -16.28 -6.22
CA VAL A 471 18.54 -15.44 -5.05
C VAL A 471 19.26 -14.17 -5.45
N GLU A 472 18.65 -13.04 -5.10
CA GLU A 472 19.20 -11.71 -5.33
C GLU A 472 20.09 -11.33 -4.15
N SER A 473 21.40 -11.49 -4.32
CA SER A 473 22.42 -11.10 -3.35
C SER A 473 23.65 -10.63 -4.11
N VAL A 474 23.78 -9.32 -4.29
CA VAL A 474 24.71 -8.72 -5.27
C VAL A 474 25.61 -7.71 -4.58
N GLU A 475 26.92 -7.80 -4.85
CA GLU A 475 27.87 -6.73 -4.58
C GLU A 475 27.76 -5.68 -5.67
N LYS A 476 27.22 -4.50 -5.32
CA LYS A 476 27.11 -3.40 -6.27
C LYS A 476 28.29 -2.43 -6.14
N PRO A 477 28.90 -1.98 -7.26
CA PRO A 477 29.91 -0.93 -7.22
C PRO A 477 29.41 0.29 -6.44
N GLY A 478 30.23 0.78 -5.50
CA GLY A 478 29.89 1.92 -4.66
C GLY A 478 29.12 1.58 -3.38
N ALA A 479 28.38 0.47 -3.33
CA ALA A 479 27.68 0.03 -2.13
C ALA A 479 28.66 -0.53 -1.08
N PRO A 480 28.61 -0.08 0.19
CA PRO A 480 29.50 -0.59 1.24
C PRO A 480 29.03 -1.94 1.82
N HIS A 481 28.03 -2.57 1.22
CA HIS A 481 27.39 -3.79 1.69
C HIS A 481 26.85 -4.62 0.52
N VAL A 482 26.51 -5.88 0.80
CA VAL A 482 25.84 -6.76 -0.16
C VAL A 482 24.36 -6.40 -0.22
N VAL A 483 23.88 -6.02 -1.40
CA VAL A 483 22.48 -5.67 -1.65
C VAL A 483 21.68 -6.96 -1.80
N LYS A 484 20.65 -7.14 -0.97
CA LYS A 484 19.87 -8.37 -0.89
C LYS A 484 18.41 -8.12 -1.21
N GLY A 485 17.84 -8.94 -2.10
CA GLY A 485 16.39 -8.99 -2.33
C GLY A 485 15.68 -9.63 -1.14
N VAL A 486 14.61 -8.99 -0.65
CA VAL A 486 13.89 -9.40 0.57
C VAL A 486 13.34 -10.82 0.44
N THR A 487 12.47 -11.07 -0.55
CA THR A 487 11.78 -12.36 -0.68
C THR A 487 12.72 -13.51 -1.00
N THR A 488 13.67 -13.32 -1.90
CA THR A 488 14.54 -14.43 -2.33
C THR A 488 15.54 -14.84 -1.24
N ASN A 489 16.02 -13.91 -0.41
CA ASN A 489 16.82 -14.25 0.78
C ASN A 489 15.95 -14.81 1.92
N TYR A 490 14.68 -14.38 2.04
CA TYR A 490 13.73 -15.01 2.95
C TYR A 490 13.50 -16.49 2.59
N LEU A 491 13.26 -16.78 1.31
CA LEU A 491 13.14 -18.16 0.81
C LEU A 491 14.43 -18.97 1.01
N LEU A 492 15.60 -18.36 0.81
CA LEU A 492 16.89 -19.00 1.10
C LEU A 492 17.02 -19.37 2.57
N ALA A 493 16.66 -18.45 3.48
CA ALA A 493 16.68 -18.71 4.92
C ALA A 493 15.72 -19.84 5.33
N LEU A 494 14.53 -19.92 4.71
CA LEU A 494 13.60 -21.04 4.93
C LEU A 494 14.17 -22.38 4.44
N LYS A 495 14.82 -22.39 3.27
CA LYS A 495 15.54 -23.57 2.75
C LYS A 495 16.64 -23.99 3.74
N GLN A 496 17.49 -23.06 4.17
CA GLN A 496 18.58 -23.34 5.11
C GLN A 496 18.04 -23.93 6.42
N LYS A 497 16.98 -23.32 6.98
CA LYS A 497 16.30 -23.82 8.18
C LYS A 497 15.74 -25.24 7.99
N GLN A 498 15.12 -25.54 6.84
CA GLN A 498 14.59 -26.87 6.54
C GLN A 498 15.70 -27.95 6.52
N HIS A 499 16.90 -27.60 6.08
CA HIS A 499 18.05 -28.50 5.97
C HIS A 499 19.03 -28.43 7.16
N GLY A 500 18.73 -27.64 8.19
CA GLY A 500 19.60 -27.45 9.36
C GLY A 500 20.94 -26.77 9.03
N GLU A 501 20.99 -26.00 7.95
CA GLU A 501 22.15 -25.22 7.56
C GLU A 501 22.26 -23.94 8.43
N PRO A 502 23.48 -23.47 8.73
CA PRO A 502 23.65 -22.21 9.45
C PRO A 502 23.11 -21.03 8.63
N ASN A 503 22.46 -20.09 9.33
CA ASN A 503 21.90 -18.84 8.78
C ASN A 503 22.99 -17.84 8.36
#